data_AF-A0A0G3M8B3-F1
#
_entry.id   AF-A0A0G3M8B3-F1
#
_cell.length_a   1.000
_cell.length_b   1.000
_cell.length_c   1.000
_cell.angle_alpha   90.00
_cell.angle_beta   90.00
_cell.angle_gamma   90.00
#
_symmetry.space_group_name_H-M   'P 1'
#
loop_
_entity.id
_entity.type
_entity.pdbx_description
1 polymer ?
#
loop_
_entity_poly.entity_id
_entity_poly.type
_entity_poly.pdbx_seq_one_letter_code
_entity_poly.pdbx_strand_id
1 'polypeptide(L)'
;MECHPCYIVTEKLKTGLQTTKFTGFEFSEMIVTKGEYLNDNYQLNKSLPEFYWMKIIGKQDVDDIIIGPEKSLLVDEELLNYLKNNFTLNYMDINPERNEFDDLLDQMIAKSKK
;
A
#
# COMPACT_ATOMS: atom_id res chain seq x y z
N MET A 1 17.17 -16.14 0.60
CA MET A 1 16.17 -15.53 -0.29
C MET A 1 15.53 -14.40 0.49
N GLU A 2 15.88 -13.16 0.16
CA GLU A 2 15.24 -11.99 0.74
C GLU A 2 13.91 -11.78 -0.02
N CYS A 3 12.78 -12.14 0.59
CA CYS A 3 11.45 -11.80 0.08
C CYS A 3 11.28 -10.28 0.17
N HIS A 4 11.71 -9.55 -0.86
CA HIS A 4 11.54 -8.11 -0.96
C HIS A 4 10.98 -7.74 -2.34
N PRO A 5 9.96 -6.87 -2.41
CA PRO A 5 8.97 -6.51 -1.40
C PRO A 5 7.73 -7.43 -1.46
N CYS A 6 7.27 -7.92 -0.32
CA CYS A 6 6.02 -8.68 -0.17
C CYS A 6 5.22 -8.04 0.97
N TYR A 7 3.98 -7.63 0.67
CA TYR A 7 3.11 -6.97 1.62
C TYR A 7 2.15 -7.97 2.25
N ILE A 8 1.62 -7.63 3.43
CA ILE A 8 0.61 -8.42 4.13
C ILE A 8 -0.67 -7.60 4.11
N VAL A 9 -1.75 -8.23 3.66
CA VAL A 9 -3.08 -7.59 3.61
C VAL A 9 -4.09 -8.42 4.38
N THR A 10 -5.12 -7.76 4.90
CA THR A 10 -6.27 -8.46 5.48
C THR A 10 -7.22 -8.94 4.38
N GLU A 11 -8.04 -9.94 4.69
CA GLU A 11 -9.10 -10.42 3.79
C GLU A 11 -9.99 -9.29 3.26
N LYS A 12 -10.34 -8.33 4.12
CA LYS A 12 -11.18 -7.17 3.75
C LYS A 12 -10.53 -6.35 2.64
N LEU A 13 -9.23 -6.08 2.75
CA LEU A 13 -8.50 -5.31 1.73
C LEU A 13 -8.33 -6.11 0.45
N LYS A 14 -7.95 -7.39 0.56
CA LYS A 14 -7.86 -8.31 -0.58
C LYS A 14 -9.16 -8.33 -1.38
N THR A 15 -10.28 -8.61 -0.70
CA THR A 15 -11.60 -8.72 -1.34
C THR A 15 -12.02 -7.40 -1.95
N GLY A 16 -11.80 -6.28 -1.25
CA GLY A 16 -12.05 -4.94 -1.79
C GLY A 16 -11.31 -4.72 -3.11
N LEU A 17 -9.99 -4.95 -3.14
CA LEU A 17 -9.18 -4.77 -4.33
C LEU A 17 -9.55 -5.74 -5.46
N GLN A 18 -9.90 -7.00 -5.16
CA GLN A 18 -10.36 -7.97 -6.17
C GLN A 18 -11.68 -7.58 -6.85
N THR A 19 -12.49 -6.72 -6.22
CA THR A 19 -13.74 -6.20 -6.80
C THR A 19 -13.54 -4.91 -7.59
N THR A 20 -12.32 -4.39 -7.66
CA THR A 20 -11.99 -3.16 -8.39
C THR A 20 -11.32 -3.45 -9.74
N LYS A 21 -11.08 -2.38 -10.51
CA LYS A 21 -10.33 -2.42 -11.76
C LYS A 21 -8.80 -2.33 -11.57
N PHE A 22 -8.32 -2.12 -10.34
CA PHE A 22 -6.90 -1.86 -10.09
C PHE A 22 -6.04 -3.10 -10.35
N THR A 23 -4.83 -2.87 -10.86
CA THR A 23 -3.90 -3.87 -11.38
C THR A 23 -2.51 -3.75 -10.74
N GLY A 24 -1.58 -4.63 -11.10
CA GLY A 24 -0.20 -4.61 -10.58
C GLY A 24 0.07 -5.41 -9.29
N PHE A 25 -0.88 -6.24 -8.85
CA PHE A 25 -0.70 -7.09 -7.67
C PHE A 25 -1.31 -8.48 -7.81
N GLU A 26 -0.73 -9.43 -7.08
CA GLU A 26 -1.23 -10.79 -6.91
C GLU A 26 -1.37 -11.14 -5.43
N PHE A 27 -2.32 -12.02 -5.11
CA PHE A 27 -2.50 -12.51 -3.75
C PHE A 27 -2.08 -13.98 -3.63
N SER A 28 -1.55 -14.35 -2.47
CA SER A 28 -1.25 -15.74 -2.13
C SER A 28 -1.65 -16.04 -0.68
N GLU A 29 -1.95 -17.31 -0.41
CA GLU A 29 -2.28 -17.76 0.94
C GLU A 29 -1.09 -17.56 1.89
N MET A 30 -1.39 -17.15 3.12
CA MET A 30 -0.41 -16.99 4.19
C MET A 30 -0.73 -17.96 5.33
N ILE A 31 0.30 -18.66 5.80
CA ILE A 31 0.22 -19.45 7.02
C ILE A 31 0.48 -18.52 8.21
N VAL A 32 -0.50 -18.40 9.10
CA VAL A 32 -0.41 -17.57 10.30
C VAL A 32 -0.25 -18.46 11.53
N THR A 33 0.89 -18.35 12.20
CA THR A 33 1.16 -19.03 13.47
C THR A 33 1.07 -18.04 14.63
N LYS A 34 0.45 -18.45 15.74
CA LYS A 34 0.36 -17.66 16.96
C LYS A 34 1.42 -18.13 17.95
N GLY A 35 2.03 -17.22 18.68
CA GLY A 35 2.89 -17.57 19.81
C GLY A 35 2.07 -18.20 20.94
N GLU A 36 2.68 -19.11 21.70
CA GLU A 36 2.02 -19.94 22.72
C GLU A 36 1.22 -19.10 23.74
N TYR A 37 1.75 -17.94 24.14
CA TYR A 37 1.14 -17.07 25.15
C TYR A 37 0.25 -15.94 24.59
N LEU A 38 -0.04 -15.93 23.29
CA LEU A 38 -0.83 -14.85 22.69
C LEU A 38 -2.22 -14.76 23.34
N ASN A 39 -2.89 -15.90 23.52
CA ASN A 39 -4.24 -15.94 24.07
C ASN A 39 -4.26 -15.74 25.59
N ASP A 40 -3.19 -16.14 26.28
CA ASP A 40 -3.10 -16.06 27.75
C ASP A 40 -2.84 -14.62 28.21
N ASN A 41 -1.94 -13.91 27.52
CA ASN A 41 -1.56 -12.53 27.88
C ASN A 41 -2.50 -11.49 27.27
N TYR A 42 -3.06 -11.77 26.10
CA TYR A 42 -3.99 -10.88 25.43
C TYR A 42 -5.35 -11.56 25.41
N GLN A 43 -6.16 -11.30 26.43
CA GLN A 43 -7.60 -11.63 26.45
C GLN A 43 -8.34 -10.79 25.40
N LEU A 44 -8.00 -10.97 24.14
CA LEU A 44 -8.61 -10.34 23.00
C LEU A 44 -9.95 -11.04 22.78
N ASN A 45 -11.05 -10.39 23.16
CA ASN A 45 -12.41 -10.74 22.72
C ASN A 45 -12.61 -10.50 21.20
N LYS A 46 -11.56 -10.68 20.39
CA LYS A 46 -11.54 -10.46 18.95
C LYS A 46 -10.69 -11.54 18.29
N SER A 47 -11.26 -12.20 17.29
CA SER A 47 -10.51 -13.07 16.41
C SER A 47 -9.46 -12.27 15.65
N LEU A 48 -8.30 -12.88 15.44
CA LEU A 48 -7.29 -12.34 14.55
C LEU A 48 -7.84 -12.32 13.11
N PRO A 49 -7.65 -11.23 12.34
CA PRO A 49 -8.04 -11.21 10.94
C PRO A 49 -7.32 -12.29 10.14
N GLU A 50 -7.94 -12.73 9.05
CA GLU A 50 -7.22 -13.52 8.04
C GLU A 50 -6.28 -12.61 7.24
N PHE A 51 -5.07 -13.12 7.01
CA PHE A 51 -4.01 -12.42 6.31
C PHE A 51 -3.64 -13.14 5.02
N TYR A 52 -3.20 -12.37 4.04
CA TYR A 52 -2.78 -12.84 2.73
C TYR A 52 -1.49 -12.12 2.34
N TRP A 53 -0.64 -12.83 1.59
CA TRP A 53 0.47 -12.17 0.92
C TRP A 53 -0.07 -11.36 -0.26
N MET A 54 0.42 -10.15 -0.40
CA MET A 54 0.25 -9.31 -1.58
C MET A 54 1.61 -9.09 -2.22
N LYS A 55 1.77 -9.65 -3.42
CA LYS A 55 2.98 -9.52 -4.23
C LYS A 55 2.73 -8.44 -5.27
N ILE A 56 3.62 -7.46 -5.34
CA ILE A 56 3.55 -6.42 -6.36
C ILE A 56 4.25 -6.93 -7.62
N ILE A 57 3.52 -6.93 -8.73
CA ILE A 57 3.97 -7.42 -10.04
C ILE A 57 3.79 -6.37 -11.14
N GLY A 58 3.29 -5.19 -10.79
CA GLY A 58 2.96 -4.15 -11.74
C GLY A 58 4.18 -3.59 -12.47
N LYS A 59 3.90 -3.05 -13.66
CA LYS A 59 4.85 -2.43 -14.55
C LYS A 59 4.56 -0.94 -14.64
N GLN A 60 5.64 -0.17 -14.65
CA GLN A 60 5.57 1.28 -14.83
C GLN A 60 4.80 1.64 -16.11
N ASP A 61 4.01 2.71 -16.02
CA ASP A 61 3.14 3.24 -17.09
C ASP A 61 2.01 2.30 -17.55
N VAL A 62 1.77 1.18 -16.85
CA VAL A 62 0.75 0.18 -17.21
C VAL A 62 -0.17 -0.13 -16.05
N ASP A 63 0.40 -0.41 -14.87
CA ASP A 63 -0.35 -0.89 -13.71
C ASP A 63 -0.43 0.18 -12.61
N ASP A 64 -1.51 0.13 -11.82
CA ASP A 64 -1.83 1.14 -10.79
C ASP A 64 -0.94 1.07 -9.54
N ILE A 65 -0.18 -0.02 -9.38
CA ILE A 65 0.75 -0.21 -8.27
C ILE A 65 2.01 -0.92 -8.73
N ILE A 66 3.15 -0.33 -8.42
CA ILE A 66 4.46 -0.82 -8.86
C ILE A 66 5.48 -0.71 -7.73
N ILE A 67 6.59 -1.42 -7.90
CA ILE A 67 7.77 -1.20 -7.08
C ILE A 67 8.65 -0.18 -7.80
N GLY A 68 8.75 0.99 -7.19
CA GLY A 68 9.56 2.09 -7.69
C GLY A 68 11.05 1.88 -7.42
N PRO A 69 11.87 2.86 -7.84
CA PRO A 69 13.26 2.98 -7.42
C PRO A 69 13.37 2.90 -5.89
N GLU A 70 14.49 2.37 -5.40
CA GLU A 70 14.74 2.22 -3.95
C GLU A 70 13.76 1.28 -3.20
N LYS A 71 13.02 0.42 -3.92
CA LYS A 71 12.04 -0.52 -3.36
C LYS A 71 10.85 0.20 -2.69
N SER A 72 10.54 1.42 -3.13
CA SER A 72 9.34 2.14 -2.73
C SER A 72 8.08 1.52 -3.34
N LEU A 73 6.93 1.67 -2.68
CA LEU A 73 5.64 1.30 -3.23
C LEU A 73 5.05 2.53 -3.90
N LEU A 74 4.97 2.52 -5.22
CA LEU A 74 4.31 3.58 -5.98
C LEU A 74 2.89 3.15 -6.30
N VAL A 75 1.96 4.09 -6.10
CA VAL A 75 0.52 3.85 -6.17
C VAL A 75 -0.11 5.03 -6.89
N ASP A 76 -0.96 4.74 -7.86
CA ASP A 76 -1.71 5.77 -8.57
C ASP A 76 -2.68 6.51 -7.65
N GLU A 77 -2.94 7.77 -7.98
CA GLU A 77 -3.79 8.65 -7.18
C GLU A 77 -5.22 8.08 -7.04
N GLU A 78 -5.76 7.44 -8.09
CA GLU A 78 -7.08 6.82 -8.05
C GLU A 78 -7.14 5.67 -7.04
N LEU A 79 -6.12 4.80 -7.03
CA LEU A 79 -5.99 3.72 -6.07
C LEU A 79 -5.79 4.26 -4.65
N LEU A 80 -4.96 5.28 -4.46
CA LEU A 80 -4.78 5.93 -3.17
C LEU A 80 -6.09 6.52 -2.62
N ASN A 81 -6.87 7.18 -3.47
CA ASN A 81 -8.18 7.74 -3.11
C ASN A 81 -9.19 6.64 -2.77
N TYR A 82 -9.18 5.54 -3.52
CA TYR A 82 -9.98 4.37 -3.18
C TYR A 82 -9.63 3.82 -1.79
N LEU A 83 -8.34 3.71 -1.46
CA LEU A 83 -7.89 3.23 -0.15
C LEU A 83 -8.38 4.16 0.97
N LYS A 84 -8.24 5.47 0.81
CA LYS A 84 -8.69 6.48 1.80
C LYS A 84 -10.20 6.45 2.03
N ASN A 85 -10.98 6.23 0.98
CA ASN A 85 -12.44 6.30 1.06
C ASN A 85 -13.09 5.01 1.59
N ASN A 86 -12.44 3.86 1.40
CA ASN A 86 -13.04 2.55 1.69
C ASN A 86 -12.44 1.84 2.91
N PHE A 87 -11.29 2.30 3.42
CA PHE A 87 -10.57 1.65 4.51
C PHE A 87 -10.12 2.65 5.59
N THR A 88 -9.90 2.13 6.79
CA THR A 88 -9.33 2.90 7.90
C THR A 88 -7.81 2.89 7.79
N LEU A 89 -7.21 4.06 7.60
CA LEU A 89 -5.78 4.25 7.45
C LEU A 89 -5.23 5.04 8.65
N ASN A 90 -4.44 4.38 9.49
CA ASN A 90 -3.93 5.00 10.74
C ASN A 90 -2.46 5.45 10.65
N TYR A 91 -1.64 4.77 9.83
CA TYR A 91 -0.19 4.95 9.79
C TYR A 91 0.33 4.94 8.34
N MET A 92 -0.41 5.58 7.44
CA MET A 92 0.01 5.71 6.04
C MET A 92 0.88 6.96 5.89
N ASP A 93 2.14 6.75 5.52
CA ASP A 93 3.05 7.82 5.11
C ASP A 93 3.05 7.89 3.58
N ILE A 94 2.84 9.09 3.04
CA ILE A 94 2.74 9.34 1.60
C ILE A 94 3.83 10.33 1.25
N ASN A 95 4.79 9.89 0.44
CA ASN A 95 5.81 10.75 -0.13
C ASN A 95 5.50 10.94 -1.62
N PRO A 96 4.86 12.06 -2.02
CA PRO A 96 4.59 12.32 -3.43
C PRO A 96 5.91 12.47 -4.19
N GLU A 97 6.05 11.78 -5.31
CA GLU A 97 7.21 12.00 -6.19
C GLU A 97 7.19 13.44 -6.69
N ARG A 98 8.29 14.17 -6.43
CA ARG A 98 8.52 15.50 -6.98
C ARG A 98 9.23 15.38 -8.31
N ASN A 99 8.79 16.13 -9.30
CA ASN A 99 9.46 16.20 -10.59
C ASN A 99 9.98 17.62 -10.89
N GLU A 100 10.73 17.76 -11.99
CA GLU A 100 11.31 19.03 -12.43
C GLU A 100 10.24 20.12 -12.70
N PHE A 101 9.02 19.72 -13.02
CA PHE A 101 7.91 20.65 -13.25
C PHE A 101 7.41 21.24 -11.92
N ASP A 102 7.36 20.46 -10.84
CA ASP A 102 7.04 20.96 -9.51
C ASP A 102 8.06 22.00 -9.03
N ASP A 103 9.35 21.74 -9.29
CA ASP A 103 10.43 22.68 -8.98
C ASP A 103 10.32 23.97 -9.80
N LEU A 104 9.90 23.88 -11.06
CA LEU A 104 9.65 25.03 -11.91
C LEU A 104 8.47 25.87 -11.39
N LEU A 105 7.38 25.23 -10.97
CA LEU A 105 6.21 25.89 -10.39
C LEU A 105 6.59 26.66 -9.10
N ASP A 106 7.37 26.04 -8.22
CA ASP A 106 7.87 26.68 -7.00
C ASP A 106 8.67 27.95 -7.32
N GLN A 107 9.54 27.89 -8.32
CA GLN A 107 10.33 29.05 -8.77
C GLN A 107 9.45 30.19 -9.33
N MET A 108 8.40 29.85 -10.07
CA MET A 108 7.46 30.85 -10.61
C MET A 108 6.66 31.53 -9.50
N ILE A 109 6.17 30.77 -8.52
CA ILE A 109 5.44 31.30 -7.36
C ILE A 109 6.35 32.20 -6.52
N ALA A 110 7.62 31.81 -6.30
CA ALA A 110 8.59 32.60 -5.55
C ALA A 110 8.91 33.93 -6.24
N LYS A 111 8.98 33.95 -7.58
CA LYS A 111 9.19 35.19 -8.36
C LYS A 111 7.96 36.09 -8.38
N SER A 112 6.75 35.53 -8.33
CA SER A 112 5.50 36.30 -8.29
C SER A 112 5.21 36.99 -6.95
N LYS A 113 5.81 36.51 -5.85
CA LYS A 113 5.64 37.07 -4.50
C LYS A 113 6.66 38.17 -4.15
N LYS A 114 7.49 38.59 -5.11
CA LYS A 114 8.54 39.59 -4.95
C LYS A 114 8.23 40.84 -5.76
#